data_AF-A0ABD7Q641-F1
#
_entry.id   AF-A0ABD7Q641-F1
#
_cell.length_a   1.000
_cell.length_b   1.000
_cell.length_c   1.000
_cell.angle_alpha   90.00
_cell.angle_beta   90.00
_cell.angle_gamma   90.00
#
_symmetry.space_group_name_H-M   'P 1'
#
loop_
_entity.id
_entity.type
_entity.pdbx_description
1 polymer ?
#
loop_
_entity_poly.entity_id
_entity_poly.type
_entity_poly.pdbx_seq_one_letter_code
_entity_poly.pdbx_strand_id
1 'polypeptide(L)'
;MTDSAGTLNGTVPVLTSGPGGAVHTVAFVNDHAGGSTDGMVPGDKISLAYLFNDKEGDTDNSTASIKWFTTTDGVGANKVMLSGNDGKAVYAIQNADAGLYLGAEITEQTSTGVPTTGQTLVINDISKYDSSDNIPDGPIVGGTIGTAIVDSAEPTVNLIGKADSKLLVDHTYQFKVWYDVNNNGKQDAGELDASANYTYKWFFAGTSATTGTAGGYAVSSTDNKDLVIPATNVSAKNIFAGAGADGVQGYSLKVDYTAKVKSVLKSTKRK
;
A
#
# COMPACT_ATOMS: atom_id res chain seq x y z
N MET A 1 64.12 -21.78 13.93
CA MET A 1 62.74 -21.45 13.49
C MET A 1 62.86 -20.84 12.11
N THR A 2 62.00 -21.24 11.17
CA THR A 2 61.86 -20.51 9.89
C THR A 2 61.05 -19.23 10.12
N ASP A 3 60.99 -18.37 9.10
CA ASP A 3 60.02 -17.27 9.08
C ASP A 3 58.57 -17.80 9.01
N SER A 4 57.61 -16.96 9.39
CA SER A 4 56.18 -17.29 9.35
C SER A 4 55.66 -17.40 7.91
N ALA A 5 54.79 -18.39 7.65
CA ALA A 5 54.12 -18.56 6.36
C ALA A 5 52.66 -18.12 6.44
N GLY A 6 52.29 -17.08 5.69
CA GLY A 6 50.92 -16.72 5.29
C GLY A 6 49.85 -16.57 6.39
N THR A 7 48.61 -16.33 5.95
CA THR A 7 47.40 -16.43 6.77
C THR A 7 46.60 -17.67 6.35
N LEU A 8 45.97 -18.33 7.32
CA LEU A 8 45.03 -19.41 7.04
C LEU A 8 43.64 -18.80 6.91
N ASN A 9 42.97 -19.04 5.78
CA ASN A 9 41.62 -18.58 5.52
C ASN A 9 40.68 -19.79 5.42
N GLY A 10 39.48 -19.66 5.97
CA GLY A 10 38.37 -20.61 5.89
C GLY A 10 37.46 -20.33 4.70
N THR A 11 36.21 -20.80 4.81
CA THR A 11 35.15 -20.58 3.83
C THR A 11 34.48 -19.23 4.00
N VAL A 12 33.92 -18.72 2.90
CA VAL A 12 33.10 -17.51 2.94
C VAL A 12 31.74 -17.88 3.56
N PRO A 13 31.17 -17.08 4.47
CA PRO A 13 29.83 -17.32 5.00
C PRO A 13 28.76 -17.29 3.90
N VAL A 14 27.82 -18.24 3.92
CA VAL A 14 26.74 -18.36 2.92
C VAL A 14 25.38 -18.58 3.61
N LEU A 15 24.34 -17.91 3.12
CA LEU A 15 22.97 -18.10 3.58
C LEU A 15 22.15 -18.99 2.64
N THR A 16 21.21 -19.76 3.21
CA THR A 16 20.16 -20.46 2.46
C THR A 16 18.79 -20.19 3.08
N SER A 17 17.72 -20.23 2.29
CA SER A 17 16.34 -20.04 2.76
C SER A 17 15.84 -21.12 3.72
N GLY A 18 16.52 -22.28 3.76
CA GLY A 18 16.18 -23.42 4.59
C GLY A 18 17.04 -24.65 4.26
N PRO A 19 16.76 -25.80 4.88
CA PRO A 19 17.44 -27.05 4.56
C PRO A 19 17.24 -27.43 3.09
N GLY A 20 18.33 -27.56 2.33
CA GLY A 20 18.28 -27.85 0.90
C GLY A 20 17.89 -26.66 0.01
N GLY A 21 17.74 -25.46 0.58
CA GLY A 21 17.56 -24.23 -0.19
C GLY A 21 18.79 -23.87 -1.02
N ALA A 22 18.59 -23.10 -2.09
CA ALA A 22 19.69 -22.60 -2.90
C ALA A 22 20.60 -21.67 -2.08
N VAL A 23 21.89 -21.64 -2.40
CA VAL A 23 22.83 -20.67 -1.80
C VAL A 23 22.42 -19.24 -2.13
N HIS A 24 22.76 -18.31 -1.25
CA HIS A 24 22.46 -16.88 -1.38
C HIS A 24 20.95 -16.60 -1.43
N THR A 25 20.19 -17.29 -0.58
CA THR A 25 18.74 -17.10 -0.44
C THR A 25 18.32 -16.93 1.02
N VAL A 26 17.13 -16.36 1.20
CA VAL A 26 16.45 -16.19 2.49
C VAL A 26 14.99 -16.64 2.36
N ALA A 27 14.22 -16.62 3.44
CA ALA A 27 12.78 -16.90 3.43
C ALA A 27 12.02 -15.76 4.09
N PHE A 28 10.80 -15.50 3.62
CA PHE A 28 9.88 -14.52 4.20
C PHE A 28 8.55 -15.19 4.59
N VAL A 29 7.91 -14.67 5.63
CA VAL A 29 6.57 -15.07 6.07
C VAL A 29 5.80 -13.84 6.57
N ASN A 30 4.52 -13.73 6.22
CA ASN A 30 3.60 -12.75 6.78
C ASN A 30 2.72 -13.41 7.87
N ASP A 31 2.57 -12.78 9.04
CA ASP A 31 1.66 -13.25 10.08
C ASP A 31 0.18 -12.88 9.84
N HIS A 32 -0.09 -11.98 8.88
CA HIS A 32 -1.40 -11.42 8.54
C HIS A 32 -2.12 -10.77 9.73
N ALA A 33 -1.38 -10.26 10.72
CA ALA A 33 -1.97 -9.68 11.93
C ALA A 33 -2.83 -8.43 11.66
N GLY A 34 -2.65 -7.76 10.51
CA GLY A 34 -3.52 -6.68 10.07
C GLY A 34 -4.87 -7.14 9.51
N GLY A 35 -5.09 -8.46 9.38
CA GLY A 35 -6.39 -9.06 9.10
C GLY A 35 -6.74 -9.23 7.63
N SER A 36 -5.77 -9.12 6.71
CA SER A 36 -5.94 -9.44 5.30
C SER A 36 -4.95 -10.51 4.85
N THR A 37 -5.43 -11.46 4.06
CA THR A 37 -4.61 -12.46 3.34
C THR A 37 -4.49 -12.15 1.85
N ASP A 38 -5.22 -11.15 1.36
CA ASP A 38 -5.29 -10.77 -0.05
C ASP A 38 -4.43 -9.53 -0.37
N GLY A 39 -3.88 -8.87 0.64
CA GLY A 39 -2.93 -7.78 0.51
C GLY A 39 -2.11 -7.62 1.79
N MET A 40 -0.85 -7.18 1.66
CA MET A 40 -0.07 -6.74 2.82
C MET A 40 -0.66 -5.45 3.36
N VAL A 41 -0.93 -5.38 4.67
CA VAL A 41 -1.58 -4.22 5.29
C VAL A 41 -0.84 -3.77 6.56
N PRO A 42 -0.99 -2.49 6.97
CA PRO A 42 -0.48 -2.04 8.26
C PRO A 42 -0.95 -2.92 9.42
N GLY A 43 -0.01 -3.29 10.28
CA GLY A 43 -0.22 -4.23 11.39
C GLY A 43 0.34 -5.64 11.14
N ASP A 44 0.50 -6.04 9.87
CA ASP A 44 1.18 -7.29 9.50
C ASP A 44 2.64 -7.28 9.97
N LYS A 45 3.19 -8.45 10.29
CA LYS A 45 4.60 -8.65 10.57
C LYS A 45 5.23 -9.58 9.55
N ILE A 46 6.22 -9.05 8.84
CA ILE A 46 7.04 -9.81 7.91
C ILE A 46 8.28 -10.31 8.65
N SER A 47 8.47 -11.62 8.64
CA SER A 47 9.63 -12.28 9.25
C SER A 47 10.60 -12.74 8.17
N LEU A 48 11.88 -12.36 8.28
CA LEU A 48 13.00 -12.85 7.47
C LEU A 48 13.67 -14.00 8.24
N ALA A 49 13.84 -15.14 7.57
CA ALA A 49 14.55 -16.30 8.09
C ALA A 49 15.63 -16.78 7.12
N TYR A 50 16.65 -17.45 7.65
CA TYR A 50 17.73 -18.07 6.88
C TYR A 50 18.40 -19.18 7.69
N LEU A 51 19.20 -20.02 7.02
CA LEU A 51 20.22 -20.87 7.62
C LEU A 51 21.60 -20.36 7.24
N PHE A 52 22.46 -20.21 8.23
CA PHE A 52 23.86 -19.85 8.05
C PHE A 52 24.69 -21.10 7.79
N ASN A 53 25.55 -21.04 6.78
CA ASN A 53 26.45 -22.12 6.40
C ASN A 53 27.89 -21.61 6.39
N ASP A 54 28.71 -22.23 7.23
CA ASP A 54 30.16 -22.11 7.24
C ASP A 54 30.76 -23.48 7.59
N LYS A 55 31.85 -23.86 6.91
CA LYS A 55 32.43 -25.19 7.05
C LYS A 55 33.25 -25.35 8.33
N GLU A 56 33.84 -24.27 8.81
CA GLU A 56 34.71 -24.26 9.99
C GLU A 56 33.93 -24.09 11.30
N GLY A 57 32.63 -23.78 11.22
CA GLY A 57 31.75 -23.59 12.36
C GLY A 57 31.83 -22.16 12.92
N ASP A 58 32.11 -21.20 12.05
CA ASP A 58 32.17 -19.80 12.40
C ASP A 58 30.83 -19.26 12.92
N THR A 59 30.90 -18.25 13.79
CA THR A 59 29.72 -17.72 14.47
C THR A 59 28.99 -16.69 13.60
N ASP A 60 27.79 -17.05 13.15
CA ASP A 60 26.90 -16.17 12.38
C ASP A 60 26.72 -14.79 13.03
N ASN A 61 26.78 -13.75 12.20
CA ASN A 61 26.45 -12.37 12.56
C ASN A 61 25.60 -11.68 11.46
N SER A 62 25.03 -12.42 10.53
CA SER A 62 24.30 -11.89 9.37
C SER A 62 23.07 -11.09 9.78
N THR A 63 22.39 -11.48 10.87
CA THR A 63 21.23 -10.75 11.42
C THR A 63 21.56 -9.28 11.68
N ALA A 64 22.77 -8.94 12.15
CA ALA A 64 23.16 -7.56 12.44
C ALA A 64 23.21 -6.65 11.19
N SER A 65 23.26 -7.24 10.00
CA SER A 65 23.28 -6.52 8.73
C SER A 65 21.90 -6.28 8.12
N ILE A 66 20.84 -6.86 8.68
CA ILE A 66 19.49 -6.76 8.12
C ILE A 66 19.06 -5.30 8.06
N LYS A 67 18.54 -4.87 6.91
CA LYS A 67 17.90 -3.58 6.74
C LYS A 67 16.61 -3.70 5.94
N TRP A 68 15.55 -3.10 6.45
CA TRP A 68 14.27 -2.99 5.76
C TRP A 68 14.18 -1.66 5.01
N PHE A 69 13.52 -1.67 3.86
CA PHE A 69 13.32 -0.48 3.05
C PHE A 69 12.01 -0.56 2.28
N THR A 70 11.56 0.58 1.75
CA THR A 70 10.45 0.64 0.80
C THR A 70 10.93 1.15 -0.56
N THR A 71 10.22 0.77 -1.62
CA THR A 71 10.39 1.31 -2.98
C THR A 71 9.05 1.75 -3.54
N THR A 72 9.07 2.65 -4.52
CA THR A 72 7.84 3.11 -5.18
C THR A 72 7.37 2.21 -6.30
N ASP A 73 8.21 1.27 -6.76
CA ASP A 73 7.99 0.51 -7.99
C ASP A 73 8.22 -1.01 -7.86
N GLY A 74 8.69 -1.49 -6.72
CA GLY A 74 9.00 -2.91 -6.50
C GLY A 74 10.25 -3.40 -7.26
N VAL A 75 10.95 -2.53 -7.99
CA VAL A 75 12.16 -2.90 -8.75
C VAL A 75 13.41 -2.16 -8.28
N GLY A 76 13.28 -1.16 -7.41
CA GLY A 76 14.38 -0.54 -6.69
C GLY A 76 14.43 0.99 -6.77
N ALA A 77 13.53 1.65 -7.48
CA ALA A 77 13.55 3.12 -7.56
C ALA A 77 13.10 3.76 -6.24
N ASN A 78 13.67 4.93 -5.97
CA ASN A 78 13.37 5.74 -4.79
C ASN A 78 13.43 4.93 -3.49
N LYS A 79 14.40 4.02 -3.37
CA LYS A 79 14.61 3.21 -2.18
C LYS A 79 14.75 4.11 -0.94
N VAL A 80 13.88 3.90 0.05
CA VAL A 80 13.90 4.60 1.34
C VAL A 80 14.12 3.59 2.47
N MET A 81 15.18 3.80 3.26
CA MET A 81 15.49 2.94 4.40
C MET A 81 14.49 3.17 5.55
N LEU A 82 13.99 2.08 6.13
CA LEU A 82 13.07 2.11 7.27
C LEU A 82 13.87 2.16 8.58
N SER A 83 14.36 3.36 8.92
CA SER A 83 15.23 3.61 10.07
C SER A 83 14.68 3.06 11.39
N GLY A 84 15.56 2.56 12.26
CA GLY A 84 15.18 1.98 13.55
C GLY A 84 14.81 0.49 13.49
N ASN A 85 15.00 -0.15 12.32
CA ASN A 85 14.79 -1.58 12.11
C ASN A 85 16.05 -2.35 11.71
N ASP A 86 17.20 -1.69 11.72
CA ASP A 86 18.51 -2.31 11.49
C ASP A 86 18.71 -3.47 12.47
N GLY A 87 19.17 -4.60 11.94
CA GLY A 87 19.44 -5.80 12.73
C GLY A 87 18.19 -6.59 13.15
N LYS A 88 16.98 -6.19 12.73
CA LYS A 88 15.73 -6.88 13.11
C LYS A 88 15.28 -7.82 12.01
N ALA A 89 15.16 -9.11 12.35
CA ALA A 89 14.60 -10.12 11.46
C ALA A 89 13.09 -9.97 11.21
N VAL A 90 12.39 -9.13 11.99
CA VAL A 90 10.94 -8.91 11.83
C VAL A 90 10.68 -7.42 11.61
N TYR A 91 9.90 -7.10 10.58
CA TYR A 91 9.36 -5.77 10.33
C TYR A 91 7.84 -5.77 10.49
N ALA A 92 7.32 -4.83 11.27
CA ALA A 92 5.89 -4.61 11.39
C ALA A 92 5.48 -3.49 10.42
N ILE A 93 4.57 -3.79 9.48
CA ILE A 93 4.10 -2.83 8.48
C ILE A 93 3.38 -1.68 9.16
N GLN A 94 3.75 -0.46 8.79
CA GLN A 94 3.23 0.80 9.31
C GLN A 94 2.26 1.43 8.31
N ASN A 95 1.42 2.36 8.80
CA ASN A 95 0.51 3.13 7.92
C ASN A 95 1.27 3.90 6.83
N ALA A 96 2.47 4.39 7.13
CA ALA A 96 3.30 5.13 6.18
C ALA A 96 3.86 4.26 5.04
N ASP A 97 3.80 2.93 5.16
CA ASP A 97 4.28 2.02 4.12
C ASP A 97 3.21 1.76 3.05
N ALA A 98 1.97 2.17 3.29
CA ALA A 98 0.88 1.96 2.35
C ALA A 98 1.13 2.67 1.01
N GLY A 99 0.89 1.95 -0.08
CA GLY A 99 1.21 2.38 -1.45
C GLY A 99 2.62 2.05 -1.91
N LEU A 100 3.48 1.54 -1.03
CA LEU A 100 4.87 1.19 -1.35
C LEU A 100 5.08 -0.33 -1.38
N TYR A 101 6.20 -0.73 -1.97
CA TYR A 101 6.66 -2.12 -1.96
C TYR A 101 7.71 -2.29 -0.87
N LEU A 102 7.56 -3.34 -0.05
CA LEU A 102 8.51 -3.65 1.01
C LEU A 102 9.68 -4.46 0.46
N GLY A 103 10.89 -4.06 0.83
CA GLY A 103 12.13 -4.74 0.50
C GLY A 103 13.00 -4.97 1.73
N ALA A 104 14.00 -5.85 1.57
CA ALA A 104 14.97 -6.16 2.62
C ALA A 104 16.36 -6.38 2.03
N GLU A 105 17.38 -6.00 2.81
CA GLU A 105 18.78 -6.30 2.55
C GLU A 105 19.37 -7.09 3.70
N ILE A 106 20.25 -8.04 3.37
CA ILE A 106 21.05 -8.77 4.35
C ILE A 106 22.40 -9.09 3.72
N THR A 107 23.46 -8.95 4.50
CA THR A 107 24.82 -9.36 4.14
C THR A 107 25.15 -10.64 4.89
N GLU A 108 25.69 -11.63 4.16
CA GLU A 108 26.22 -12.85 4.75
C GLU A 108 27.46 -12.50 5.58
N GLN A 109 27.43 -12.72 6.89
CA GLN A 109 28.48 -12.27 7.81
C GLN A 109 28.74 -13.27 8.93
N THR A 110 30.00 -13.32 9.35
CA THR A 110 30.44 -14.01 10.57
C THR A 110 31.19 -13.06 11.49
N SER A 111 31.18 -13.35 12.79
CA SER A 111 31.96 -12.68 13.83
C SER A 111 33.28 -13.39 14.17
N THR A 112 33.49 -14.61 13.67
CA THR A 112 34.74 -15.38 13.81
C THR A 112 35.26 -15.82 12.45
N GLY A 113 36.55 -16.17 12.39
CA GLY A 113 37.19 -16.64 11.17
C GLY A 113 37.47 -15.56 10.14
N VAL A 114 38.07 -15.96 9.02
CA VAL A 114 38.31 -15.12 7.84
C VAL A 114 38.12 -15.98 6.59
N PRO A 115 37.35 -15.54 5.59
CA PRO A 115 36.73 -14.22 5.42
C PRO A 115 35.48 -13.97 6.29
N THR A 116 35.29 -12.73 6.74
CA THR A 116 34.16 -12.36 7.64
C THR A 116 32.86 -12.00 6.92
N THR A 117 32.88 -11.92 5.59
CA THR A 117 31.76 -11.37 4.80
C THR A 117 31.65 -12.08 3.47
N GLY A 118 30.42 -12.40 3.09
CA GLY A 118 30.04 -12.97 1.79
C GLY A 118 29.24 -11.98 0.94
N GLN A 119 28.17 -12.47 0.32
CA GLN A 119 27.32 -11.67 -0.57
C GLN A 119 26.43 -10.71 0.23
N THR A 120 25.97 -9.63 -0.41
CA THR A 120 24.81 -8.86 0.06
C THR A 120 23.62 -9.18 -0.83
N LEU A 121 22.55 -9.68 -0.22
CA LEU A 121 21.29 -9.99 -0.85
C LEU A 121 20.39 -8.76 -0.76
N VAL A 122 19.85 -8.32 -1.90
CA VAL A 122 18.92 -7.19 -1.98
C VAL A 122 17.63 -7.70 -2.62
N ILE A 123 16.55 -7.68 -1.86
CA ILE A 123 15.21 -8.09 -2.30
C ILE A 123 14.38 -6.82 -2.40
N ASN A 124 14.20 -6.31 -3.63
CA ASN A 124 13.52 -5.03 -3.89
C ASN A 124 12.01 -5.06 -3.60
N ASP A 125 11.39 -6.22 -3.80
CA ASP A 125 9.99 -6.50 -3.51
C ASP A 125 9.88 -7.92 -2.96
N ILE A 126 9.62 -8.03 -1.66
CA ILE A 126 9.47 -9.33 -0.99
C ILE A 126 8.29 -10.13 -1.54
N SER A 127 7.24 -9.47 -2.05
CA SER A 127 6.04 -10.14 -2.56
C SER A 127 6.25 -10.87 -3.88
N LYS A 128 7.39 -10.63 -4.54
CA LYS A 128 7.79 -11.30 -5.77
C LYS A 128 8.99 -12.22 -5.58
N TYR A 129 9.47 -12.37 -4.35
CA TYR A 129 10.69 -13.12 -4.06
C TYR A 129 10.49 -14.63 -4.15
N ASP A 130 9.43 -15.16 -3.54
CA ASP A 130 9.08 -16.58 -3.59
C ASP A 130 7.57 -16.78 -3.74
N SER A 131 7.12 -17.32 -4.88
CA SER A 131 5.68 -17.55 -5.11
C SER A 131 5.05 -18.62 -4.21
N SER A 132 5.86 -19.37 -3.46
CA SER A 132 5.40 -20.40 -2.52
C SER A 132 5.32 -19.92 -1.07
N ASP A 133 5.76 -18.68 -0.81
CA ASP A 133 5.52 -18.04 0.48
C ASP A 133 4.04 -17.64 0.63
N ASN A 134 3.70 -17.07 1.79
CA ASN A 134 2.37 -16.54 2.06
C ASN A 134 2.30 -15.02 1.97
N ILE A 135 3.22 -14.39 1.24
CA ILE A 135 3.25 -12.94 1.08
C ILE A 135 2.29 -12.53 -0.04
N PRO A 136 1.26 -11.72 0.24
CA PRO A 136 0.39 -11.20 -0.80
C PRO A 136 1.14 -10.25 -1.74
N ASP A 137 0.73 -10.23 -3.01
CA ASP A 137 1.25 -9.30 -4.02
C ASP A 137 1.19 -7.84 -3.54
N GLY A 138 2.30 -7.12 -3.70
CA GLY A 138 2.39 -5.69 -3.42
C GLY A 138 1.66 -4.81 -4.45
N PRO A 139 1.53 -3.49 -4.18
CA PRO A 139 2.09 -2.77 -3.04
C PRO A 139 1.34 -3.06 -1.73
N ILE A 140 1.88 -2.58 -0.61
CA ILE A 140 1.14 -2.54 0.66
C ILE A 140 -0.11 -1.70 0.46
N VAL A 141 -1.24 -2.18 0.96
CA VAL A 141 -2.55 -1.55 0.84
C VAL A 141 -3.14 -1.24 2.21
N GLY A 142 -4.25 -0.50 2.22
CA GLY A 142 -4.89 -0.09 3.47
C GLY A 142 -4.19 1.12 4.08
N GLY A 143 -4.09 1.16 5.41
CA GLY A 143 -3.64 2.34 6.14
C GLY A 143 -4.72 3.41 6.30
N THR A 144 -4.32 4.55 6.83
CA THR A 144 -5.23 5.70 6.94
C THR A 144 -5.35 6.36 5.57
N ILE A 145 -6.58 6.55 5.11
CA ILE A 145 -6.85 7.19 3.83
C ILE A 145 -7.62 8.48 4.01
N GLY A 146 -7.30 9.44 3.15
CA GLY A 146 -8.09 10.62 2.93
C GLY A 146 -8.94 10.45 1.67
N THR A 147 -10.08 11.15 1.64
CA THR A 147 -10.94 11.16 0.47
C THR A 147 -11.39 12.57 0.14
N ALA A 148 -11.58 12.83 -1.15
CA ALA A 148 -12.10 14.09 -1.62
C ALA A 148 -13.03 13.88 -2.82
N ILE A 149 -14.10 14.68 -2.85
CA ILE A 149 -14.78 15.01 -4.10
C ILE A 149 -14.27 16.39 -4.47
N VAL A 150 -13.71 16.52 -5.67
CA VAL A 150 -13.19 17.80 -6.17
C VAL A 150 -13.85 18.12 -7.50
N ASP A 151 -14.00 19.41 -7.78
CA ASP A 151 -14.28 19.87 -9.14
C ASP A 151 -12.99 19.81 -9.94
N SER A 152 -13.03 19.29 -11.16
CA SER A 152 -11.89 19.29 -12.09
C SER A 152 -11.31 20.70 -12.34
N ALA A 153 -12.14 21.75 -12.23
CA ALA A 153 -11.71 23.14 -12.33
C ALA A 153 -10.97 23.63 -11.07
N GLU A 154 -11.24 23.03 -9.91
CA GLU A 154 -10.65 23.39 -8.60
C GLU A 154 -10.16 22.12 -7.87
N PRO A 155 -9.15 21.41 -8.43
CA PRO A 155 -8.81 20.03 -8.04
C PRO A 155 -8.17 19.89 -6.66
N THR A 156 -7.92 21.01 -5.97
CA THR A 156 -7.35 21.09 -4.61
C THR A 156 -8.41 21.38 -3.55
N VAL A 157 -9.63 21.72 -3.94
CA VAL A 157 -10.72 22.04 -3.02
C VAL A 157 -11.55 20.79 -2.73
N ASN A 158 -11.31 20.16 -1.57
CA ASN A 158 -12.16 19.07 -1.11
C ASN A 158 -13.58 19.58 -0.76
N LEU A 159 -14.61 19.04 -1.39
CA LEU A 159 -16.01 19.43 -1.21
C LEU A 159 -16.74 18.58 -0.15
N ILE A 160 -16.15 17.49 0.32
CA ILE A 160 -16.77 16.60 1.31
C ILE A 160 -16.92 17.34 2.65
N GLY A 161 -18.09 17.21 3.28
CA GLY A 161 -18.35 17.71 4.65
C GLY A 161 -18.51 19.22 4.78
N LYS A 162 -18.49 19.98 3.67
CA LYS A 162 -18.68 21.43 3.66
C LYS A 162 -20.14 21.79 3.40
N ALA A 163 -20.79 22.44 4.37
CA ALA A 163 -22.20 22.83 4.27
C ALA A 163 -22.47 23.82 3.11
N ASP A 164 -21.50 24.66 2.78
CA ASP A 164 -21.64 25.71 1.74
C ASP A 164 -21.07 25.30 0.37
N SER A 165 -20.62 24.06 0.20
CA SER A 165 -20.15 23.56 -1.09
C SER A 165 -21.32 23.49 -2.07
N LYS A 166 -21.31 24.38 -3.07
CA LYS A 166 -22.26 24.37 -4.17
C LYS A 166 -21.69 23.58 -5.34
N LEU A 167 -22.41 22.54 -5.74
CA LEU A 167 -22.10 21.81 -6.97
C LEU A 167 -22.75 22.53 -8.14
N LEU A 168 -21.94 22.86 -9.13
CA LEU A 168 -22.36 23.45 -10.39
C LEU A 168 -22.73 22.35 -11.39
N VAL A 169 -23.75 22.62 -12.19
CA VAL A 169 -24.08 21.83 -13.38
C VAL A 169 -23.11 22.17 -14.51
N ASP A 170 -22.95 21.26 -15.46
CA ASP A 170 -21.97 21.30 -16.56
C ASP A 170 -20.50 21.21 -16.12
N HIS A 171 -20.28 20.77 -14.87
CA HIS A 171 -18.95 20.58 -14.29
C HIS A 171 -18.64 19.09 -14.13
N THR A 172 -17.34 18.77 -14.14
CA THR A 172 -16.82 17.41 -13.93
C THR A 172 -16.27 17.27 -12.53
N TYR A 173 -16.77 16.28 -11.79
CA TYR A 173 -16.31 15.96 -10.44
C TYR A 173 -15.50 14.68 -10.41
N GLN A 174 -14.43 14.71 -9.64
CA GLN A 174 -13.50 13.60 -9.49
C GLN A 174 -13.53 13.12 -8.05
N PHE A 175 -13.45 11.80 -7.87
CA PHE A 175 -13.21 11.20 -6.57
C PHE A 175 -11.72 10.90 -6.43
N LYS A 176 -11.11 11.45 -5.39
CA LYS A 176 -9.70 11.25 -5.07
C LYS A 176 -9.56 10.49 -3.76
N VAL A 177 -8.62 9.55 -3.73
CA VAL A 177 -8.19 8.85 -2.52
C VAL A 177 -6.67 8.95 -2.43
N TRP A 178 -6.15 9.20 -1.23
CA TRP A 178 -4.72 9.20 -0.96
C TRP A 178 -4.44 8.49 0.36
N TYR A 179 -3.20 8.05 0.55
CA TYR A 179 -2.74 7.58 1.85
C TYR A 179 -2.48 8.80 2.74
N ASP A 180 -3.36 9.02 3.72
CA ASP A 180 -3.34 10.15 4.65
C ASP A 180 -2.44 9.79 5.83
N VAL A 181 -1.13 9.93 5.60
CA VAL A 181 -0.09 9.42 6.51
C VAL A 181 -0.15 10.13 7.86
N ASN A 182 -0.56 11.40 7.87
CA ASN A 182 -0.67 12.21 9.08
C ASN A 182 -2.10 12.31 9.64
N ASN A 183 -3.07 11.67 8.99
CA ASN A 183 -4.49 11.62 9.39
C ASN A 183 -5.13 13.01 9.56
N ASN A 184 -4.83 13.95 8.66
CA ASN A 184 -5.36 15.31 8.71
C ASN A 184 -6.53 15.56 7.74
N GLY A 185 -6.89 14.57 6.91
CA GLY A 185 -7.99 14.63 5.95
C GLY A 185 -7.74 15.57 4.76
N LYS A 186 -6.48 15.98 4.51
CA LYS A 186 -6.04 16.76 3.36
C LYS A 186 -4.90 16.02 2.67
N GLN A 187 -4.82 16.16 1.34
CA GLN A 187 -3.71 15.61 0.60
C GLN A 187 -2.51 16.58 0.71
N ASP A 188 -1.47 16.16 1.40
CA ASP A 188 -0.23 16.91 1.56
C ASP A 188 0.84 16.49 0.55
N ALA A 189 1.87 17.33 0.39
CA ALA A 189 3.00 17.00 -0.46
C ALA A 189 3.72 15.74 0.06
N GLY A 190 3.91 14.75 -0.83
CA GLY A 190 4.53 13.47 -0.50
C GLY A 190 3.54 12.35 -0.20
N GLU A 191 2.25 12.64 -0.05
CA GLU A 191 1.22 11.61 0.07
C GLU A 191 0.87 11.01 -1.29
N LEU A 192 0.88 9.67 -1.34
CA LEU A 192 0.68 8.93 -2.58
C LEU A 192 -0.81 8.82 -2.92
N ASP A 193 -1.10 8.91 -4.22
CA ASP A 193 -2.42 8.62 -4.76
C ASP A 193 -2.77 7.13 -4.53
N ALA A 194 -3.92 6.90 -3.89
CA ALA A 194 -4.43 5.57 -3.58
C ALA A 194 -5.63 5.19 -4.46
N SER A 195 -6.09 6.06 -5.36
CA SER A 195 -7.33 5.92 -6.14
C SER A 195 -7.35 4.63 -6.97
N ALA A 196 -6.19 4.21 -7.49
CA ALA A 196 -6.06 2.95 -8.22
C ALA A 196 -6.42 1.72 -7.37
N ASN A 197 -6.33 1.81 -6.04
CA ASN A 197 -6.60 0.74 -5.10
C ASN A 197 -8.03 0.72 -4.58
N TYR A 198 -8.91 1.58 -5.09
CA TYR A 198 -10.31 1.64 -4.71
C TYR A 198 -11.23 1.54 -5.94
N THR A 199 -12.36 0.88 -5.76
CA THR A 199 -13.53 1.05 -6.63
C THR A 199 -14.52 2.01 -6.00
N TYR A 200 -15.33 2.66 -6.82
CA TYR A 200 -16.32 3.59 -6.32
C TYR A 200 -17.53 3.78 -7.25
N LYS A 201 -18.63 4.21 -6.64
CA LYS A 201 -19.89 4.56 -7.28
C LYS A 201 -20.38 5.91 -6.77
N TRP A 202 -20.90 6.72 -7.67
CA TRP A 202 -21.55 7.98 -7.31
C TRP A 202 -22.93 7.73 -6.74
N PHE A 203 -23.29 8.51 -5.72
CA PHE A 203 -24.58 8.46 -5.06
C PHE A 203 -25.13 9.87 -4.88
N PHE A 204 -26.31 10.12 -5.44
CA PHE A 204 -27.08 11.34 -5.23
C PHE A 204 -27.83 11.18 -3.91
N ALA A 205 -27.43 11.92 -2.87
CA ALA A 205 -28.02 11.85 -1.54
C ALA A 205 -29.02 12.98 -1.28
N GLY A 206 -30.09 12.65 -0.55
CA GLY A 206 -31.16 13.59 -0.19
C GLY A 206 -32.39 13.39 -1.07
N THR A 207 -33.12 14.48 -1.27
CA THR A 207 -34.32 14.52 -2.11
C THR A 207 -34.20 15.65 -3.12
N SER A 208 -34.87 15.53 -4.27
CA SER A 208 -34.93 16.62 -5.24
C SER A 208 -35.58 17.88 -4.65
N ALA A 209 -35.23 19.04 -5.21
CA ALA A 209 -35.56 20.34 -4.65
C ALA A 209 -37.07 20.64 -4.55
N THR A 210 -37.86 20.23 -5.55
CA THR A 210 -39.29 20.57 -5.63
C THR A 210 -40.20 19.34 -5.66
N THR A 211 -39.75 18.24 -6.26
CA THR A 211 -40.58 17.03 -6.39
C THR A 211 -40.42 16.04 -5.24
N GLY A 212 -39.48 16.26 -4.32
CA GLY A 212 -39.24 15.37 -3.17
C GLY A 212 -38.81 13.95 -3.55
N THR A 213 -38.32 13.75 -4.78
CA THR A 213 -37.90 12.46 -5.28
C THR A 213 -36.65 12.01 -4.54
N ALA A 214 -36.67 10.80 -3.95
CA ALA A 214 -35.52 10.28 -3.22
C ALA A 214 -34.29 10.09 -4.13
N GLY A 215 -33.11 10.31 -3.55
CA GLY A 215 -31.83 10.08 -4.22
C GLY A 215 -31.50 8.60 -4.41
N GLY A 216 -30.36 8.32 -5.04
CA GLY A 216 -29.91 6.96 -5.33
C GLY A 216 -28.56 6.91 -6.04
N TYR A 217 -28.13 5.71 -6.39
CA TYR A 217 -26.92 5.50 -7.16
C TYR A 217 -27.03 6.09 -8.57
N ALA A 218 -25.92 6.65 -9.05
CA ALA A 218 -25.74 6.93 -10.46
C ALA A 218 -25.76 5.64 -11.28
N VAL A 219 -25.89 5.77 -12.60
CA VAL A 219 -25.87 4.62 -13.51
C VAL A 219 -24.47 4.00 -13.56
N SER A 220 -24.41 2.69 -13.78
CA SER A 220 -23.15 1.92 -13.74
C SER A 220 -22.12 2.31 -14.80
N SER A 221 -22.52 3.00 -15.87
CA SER A 221 -21.57 3.52 -16.86
C SER A 221 -20.65 4.60 -16.29
N THR A 222 -21.00 5.17 -15.13
CA THR A 222 -20.21 6.14 -14.35
C THR A 222 -19.35 5.49 -13.25
N ASP A 223 -19.45 4.19 -13.03
CA ASP A 223 -18.67 3.48 -12.01
C ASP A 223 -17.17 3.65 -12.28
N ASN A 224 -16.41 4.04 -11.25
CA ASN A 224 -14.96 4.29 -11.31
C ASN A 224 -14.54 5.36 -12.34
N LYS A 225 -15.42 6.32 -12.65
CA LYS A 225 -15.14 7.42 -13.58
C LYS A 225 -15.54 8.76 -12.99
N ASP A 226 -14.90 9.80 -13.48
CA ASP A 226 -15.32 11.17 -13.24
C ASP A 226 -16.78 11.37 -13.65
N LEU A 227 -17.50 12.18 -12.87
CA LEU A 227 -18.91 12.44 -13.08
C LEU A 227 -19.12 13.85 -13.60
N VAL A 228 -19.60 13.95 -14.85
CA VAL A 228 -20.11 15.21 -15.39
C VAL A 228 -21.54 15.39 -14.90
N ILE A 229 -21.80 16.48 -14.15
CA ILE A 229 -23.17 16.84 -13.76
C ILE A 229 -23.85 17.53 -14.94
N PRO A 230 -24.94 17.00 -15.52
CA PRO A 230 -25.49 17.55 -16.74
C PRO A 230 -26.17 18.91 -16.53
N ALA A 231 -26.07 19.79 -17.53
CA ALA A 231 -26.71 21.10 -17.55
C ALA A 231 -28.25 21.07 -17.55
N THR A 232 -28.87 19.97 -18.02
CA THR A 232 -30.32 19.89 -18.20
C THR A 232 -30.95 18.71 -17.47
N ASN A 233 -32.20 18.88 -17.04
CA ASN A 233 -32.98 17.82 -16.38
C ASN A 233 -33.26 16.63 -17.31
N VAL A 234 -33.28 16.85 -18.63
CA VAL A 234 -33.39 15.76 -19.62
C VAL A 234 -32.13 14.91 -19.62
N SER A 235 -30.96 15.54 -19.72
CA SER A 235 -29.67 14.85 -19.72
C SER A 235 -29.32 14.22 -18.37
N ALA A 236 -29.86 14.73 -17.26
CA ALA A 236 -29.69 14.15 -15.93
C ALA A 236 -30.06 12.66 -15.87
N LYS A 237 -31.05 12.22 -16.64
CA LYS A 237 -31.49 10.81 -16.69
C LYS A 237 -30.42 9.86 -17.24
N ASN A 238 -29.46 10.38 -18.00
CA ASN A 238 -28.36 9.58 -18.54
C ASN A 238 -27.34 9.19 -17.47
N ILE A 239 -27.25 9.95 -16.37
CA ILE A 239 -26.31 9.67 -15.28
C ILE A 239 -27.00 9.22 -13.99
N PHE A 240 -28.28 9.55 -13.81
CA PHE A 240 -29.11 9.12 -12.70
C PHE A 240 -30.48 8.73 -13.23
N ALA A 241 -30.70 7.43 -13.45
CA ALA A 241 -31.95 6.94 -14.05
C ALA A 241 -33.20 7.33 -13.24
N GLY A 242 -33.05 7.52 -11.92
CA GLY A 242 -34.10 7.98 -11.01
C GLY A 242 -34.35 9.50 -11.04
N ALA A 243 -33.66 10.26 -11.88
CA ALA A 243 -33.82 11.71 -11.97
C ALA A 243 -35.27 12.09 -12.35
N GLY A 244 -35.91 12.85 -11.46
CA GLY A 244 -37.26 13.38 -11.63
C GLY A 244 -37.33 14.63 -12.49
N ALA A 245 -38.38 15.44 -12.33
CA ALA A 245 -38.56 16.69 -13.07
C ALA A 245 -37.45 17.72 -12.77
N ASP A 246 -36.87 17.67 -11.57
CA ASP A 246 -35.76 18.53 -11.14
C ASP A 246 -34.38 18.07 -11.66
N GLY A 247 -34.31 16.96 -12.40
CA GLY A 247 -33.03 16.37 -12.80
C GLY A 247 -32.22 15.93 -11.58
N VAL A 248 -31.01 16.49 -11.43
CA VAL A 248 -30.12 16.26 -10.28
C VAL A 248 -30.16 17.40 -9.24
N GLN A 249 -31.02 18.40 -9.41
CA GLN A 249 -31.05 19.57 -8.52
C GLN A 249 -31.69 19.23 -7.17
N GLY A 250 -31.08 19.72 -6.08
CA GLY A 250 -31.49 19.47 -4.69
C GLY A 250 -30.76 18.31 -4.02
N TYR A 251 -30.14 17.42 -4.80
CA TYR A 251 -29.29 16.37 -4.24
C TYR A 251 -27.91 16.90 -3.86
N SER A 252 -27.32 16.26 -2.86
CA SER A 252 -25.88 16.33 -2.57
C SER A 252 -25.17 15.15 -3.22
N LEU A 253 -23.87 15.27 -3.47
CA LEU A 253 -23.07 14.19 -4.05
C LEU A 253 -22.30 13.44 -2.97
N LYS A 254 -22.36 12.12 -3.03
CA LYS A 254 -21.57 11.20 -2.21
C LYS A 254 -20.89 10.16 -3.11
N VAL A 255 -19.91 9.50 -2.53
CA VAL A 255 -19.24 8.35 -3.14
C VAL A 255 -19.37 7.17 -2.18
N ASP A 256 -19.84 6.05 -2.72
CA ASP A 256 -19.70 4.75 -2.09
C ASP A 256 -18.45 4.08 -2.67
N TYR A 257 -17.43 3.85 -1.85
CA TYR A 257 -16.13 3.33 -2.28
C TYR A 257 -15.74 2.10 -1.49
N THR A 258 -14.97 1.22 -2.12
CA THR A 258 -14.50 -0.04 -1.54
C THR A 258 -13.07 -0.30 -1.99
N ALA A 259 -12.22 -0.74 -1.07
CA ALA A 259 -10.84 -1.12 -1.42
C ALA A 259 -10.86 -2.32 -2.40
N LYS A 260 -9.94 -2.32 -3.37
CA LYS A 260 -9.78 -3.39 -4.37
C LYS A 260 -9.11 -4.64 -3.82
N VAL A 261 -8.51 -4.57 -2.62
CA VAL A 261 -8.18 -5.78 -1.89
C VAL A 261 -9.44 -6.60 -1.72
N LYS A 262 -9.44 -7.80 -2.32
CA LYS A 262 -10.56 -8.74 -2.24
C LYS A 262 -10.72 -9.14 -0.78
N SER A 263 -11.56 -8.43 -0.02
CA SER A 263 -11.66 -8.53 1.44
C SER A 263 -10.40 -7.93 2.12
N VAL A 264 -10.44 -6.85 2.87
CA VAL A 264 -11.12 -6.68 4.15
C VAL A 264 -11.03 -5.18 4.48
N LEU A 265 -12.16 -4.48 4.54
CA LEU A 265 -12.35 -3.34 5.45
C LEU A 265 -13.83 -3.31 5.82
N LYS A 266 -14.28 -4.26 6.66
CA LYS A 266 -15.45 -3.98 7.49
C LYS A 266 -15.02 -2.90 8.47
N SER A 267 -15.32 -1.65 8.12
CA SER A 267 -15.34 -0.52 9.05
C SER A 267 -16.07 -0.97 10.31
N THR A 268 -15.33 -1.17 11.40
CA THR A 268 -15.93 -1.46 12.69
C THR A 268 -16.44 -0.13 13.23
N LYS A 269 -17.68 0.23 12.88
CA LYS A 269 -18.39 1.29 13.59
C LYS A 269 -18.53 0.85 15.04
N ARG A 270 -17.85 1.56 15.95
CA ARG A 270 -18.19 1.56 17.37
C ARG A 270 -19.67 1.93 17.49
N LYS A 271 -20.47 1.04 18.08
CA LYS A 271 -21.69 1.38 18.81
C LYS A 271 -21.39 1.21 20.28
#